data_AF-A0A930SUJ1-F1
#
_entry.id   AF-A0A930SUJ1-F1
#
_cell.length_a   1.000
_cell.length_b   1.000
_cell.length_c   1.000
_cell.angle_alpha   90.00
_cell.angle_beta   90.00
_cell.angle_gamma   90.00
#
_symmetry.space_group_name_H-M   'P 1'
#
loop_
_entity.id
_entity.type
_entity.pdbx_description
1 polymer ?
#
loop_
_entity_poly.entity_id
_entity_poly.type
_entity_poly.pdbx_seq_one_letter_code
_entity_poly.pdbx_strand_id
1 'polypeptide(L)'
;MQILALDIERDHDNKQLCGTLTYRSEDHQGLLLWTVDAQPHRIDVHFVQGDSPDWDLWVEQHLAILSDKLILEIARHRGLPALESSHPAFAFAS
;
A
#
# COMPACT_ATOMS: atom_id res chain seq x y z
N MET A 1 -5.65 -11.55 0.65
CA MET A 1 -4.35 -10.84 0.73
C MET A 1 -4.33 -9.78 1.83
N GLN A 2 -3.29 -9.74 2.67
CA GLN A 2 -3.20 -8.93 3.87
C GLN A 2 -1.78 -8.37 4.07
N ILE A 3 -1.67 -7.12 4.52
CA ILE A 3 -0.43 -6.54 5.03
C ILE A 3 -0.27 -6.94 6.50
N LEU A 4 0.84 -7.58 6.85
CA LEU A 4 1.12 -8.06 8.21
C LEU A 4 2.00 -7.08 9.00
N ALA A 5 2.98 -6.48 8.32
CA ALA A 5 3.88 -5.49 8.90
C ALA A 5 4.30 -4.50 7.82
N LEU A 6 4.47 -3.23 8.20
CA LEU A 6 4.92 -2.16 7.33
C LEU A 6 6.00 -1.37 8.07
N ASP A 7 7.18 -1.29 7.48
CA ASP A 7 8.27 -0.44 7.96
C ASP A 7 8.51 0.67 6.93
N ILE A 8 8.51 1.93 7.39
CA ILE A 8 8.82 3.10 6.57
C ILE A 8 10.23 3.57 6.92
N GLU A 9 11.19 3.31 6.04
CA GLU A 9 12.61 3.55 6.31
C GLU A 9 13.05 4.97 5.92
N ARG A 10 12.47 5.52 4.86
CA ARG A 10 12.77 6.88 4.41
C ARG A 10 11.53 7.64 4.04
N ASP A 11 11.60 8.93 4.34
CA ASP A 11 10.66 9.95 3.92
C ASP A 11 11.46 11.16 3.45
N HIS A 12 11.45 11.40 2.14
CA HIS A 12 11.99 12.62 1.55
C HIS A 12 10.86 13.61 1.27
N ASP A 13 10.88 14.73 2.00
CA ASP A 13 9.98 15.88 1.84
C ASP A 13 8.48 15.53 1.80
N ASN A 14 8.04 14.45 2.46
CA ASN A 14 6.68 13.90 2.38
C ASN A 14 6.22 13.50 0.98
N LYS A 15 7.14 13.41 0.01
CA LYS A 15 6.84 13.09 -1.38
C LYS A 15 7.31 11.71 -1.77
N GLN A 16 8.47 11.29 -1.26
CA GLN A 16 9.00 9.98 -1.59
C GLN A 16 9.16 9.15 -0.33
N LEU A 17 8.47 8.01 -0.30
CA LEU A 17 8.53 7.05 0.78
C LEU A 17 9.13 5.75 0.27
N CYS A 18 9.89 5.06 1.12
CA CYS A 18 10.29 3.70 0.84
C CYS A 18 10.40 2.89 2.11
N GLY A 19 10.37 1.58 1.96
CA GLY A 19 10.61 0.67 3.06
C GLY A 19 10.28 -0.76 2.69
N THR A 20 9.92 -1.52 3.72
CA THR A 20 9.61 -2.93 3.57
C THR A 20 8.17 -3.24 4.00
N LEU A 21 7.60 -4.25 3.37
CA LEU A 21 6.23 -4.69 3.58
C LEU A 21 6.26 -6.21 3.75
N THR A 22 5.79 -6.70 4.90
CA THR A 22 5.49 -8.12 5.06
C THR A 22 4.03 -8.36 4.69
N TYR A 23 3.79 -9.30 3.77
CA TYR A 23 2.44 -9.61 3.28
C TYR A 23 2.10 -11.08 3.43
N ARG A 24 0.80 -11.39 3.42
CA ARG A 24 0.27 -12.75 3.34
C ARG A 24 -0.86 -12.86 2.33
N SER A 25 -0.73 -13.83 1.43
CA SER A 25 -1.77 -14.36 0.55
C SER A 25 -2.23 -15.74 1.05
N GLU A 26 -3.16 -16.37 0.35
CA GLU A 26 -3.72 -17.69 0.71
C GLU A 26 -2.62 -18.75 0.86
N ASP A 27 -1.65 -18.76 -0.06
CA ASP A 27 -0.60 -19.79 -0.10
C ASP A 27 0.81 -19.26 0.17
N HIS A 28 0.98 -17.95 0.34
CA HIS A 28 2.30 -17.32 0.35
C HIS A 28 2.41 -16.22 1.41
N GLN A 29 3.51 -16.20 2.14
CA GLN A 29 3.94 -15.05 2.95
C GLN A 29 5.32 -14.63 2.45
N GLY A 30 5.53 -13.32 2.34
CA GLY A 30 6.79 -12.79 1.84
C GLY A 30 7.06 -11.36 2.30
N LEU A 31 8.24 -10.90 1.92
CA LEU A 31 8.74 -9.55 2.17
C LEU A 31 8.91 -8.82 0.84
N LEU A 32 8.46 -7.56 0.78
CA LEU A 32 8.59 -6.69 -0.40
C LEU A 32 9.32 -5.42 -0.03
N LEU A 33 10.27 -5.02 -0.87
CA LEU A 33 10.77 -3.65 -0.92
C LEU A 33 9.85 -2.81 -1.79
N TRP A 34 9.47 -1.64 -1.30
CA TRP A 34 8.53 -0.76 -2.00
C TRP A 34 9.01 0.69 -1.96
N THR A 35 8.58 1.45 -2.97
CA THR A 35 8.67 2.90 -2.99
C THR A 35 7.31 3.49 -3.34
N VAL A 36 7.03 4.67 -2.80
CA VAL A 36 5.88 5.50 -3.14
C VAL A 36 6.39 6.88 -3.53
N ASP A 37 5.98 7.37 -4.69
CA ASP A 37 6.15 8.76 -5.10
C ASP A 37 4.77 9.44 -5.12
N ALA A 38 4.61 10.42 -4.24
CA ALA A 38 3.38 11.18 -4.04
C ALA A 38 3.51 12.57 -4.65
N GLN A 39 2.75 12.78 -5.72
CA GLN A 39 2.55 14.06 -6.39
C GLN A 39 1.15 14.60 -6.08
N PRO A 40 0.88 15.91 -6.24
CA PRO A 40 -0.41 16.53 -5.87
C PRO A 40 -1.67 15.86 -6.46
N HIS A 41 -1.53 15.14 -7.58
CA HIS A 41 -2.64 14.50 -8.29
C HIS A 41 -2.41 13.02 -8.60
N ARG A 42 -1.31 12.45 -8.10
CA ARG A 42 -0.89 11.10 -8.48
C ARG A 42 -0.05 10.49 -7.37
N ILE A 43 -0.32 9.24 -7.06
CA ILE A 43 0.52 8.42 -6.19
C ILE A 43 0.98 7.25 -7.02
N ASP A 44 2.29 7.10 -7.19
CA ASP A 44 2.91 6.00 -7.88
C ASP A 44 3.54 5.06 -6.86
N VAL A 45 3.19 3.78 -6.94
CA VAL A 45 3.73 2.72 -6.07
C VAL A 45 4.55 1.77 -6.92
N HIS A 46 5.77 1.48 -6.47
CA HIS A 46 6.65 0.51 -7.11
C HIS A 46 7.09 -0.55 -6.12
N PHE A 47 7.00 -1.81 -6.51
CA PHE A 47 7.61 -2.93 -5.79
C PHE A 47 8.95 -3.25 -6.46
N VAL A 48 10.03 -3.14 -5.68
CA VAL A 48 11.41 -3.17 -6.19
C VAL A 48 11.96 -4.59 -6.18
N GLN A 49 11.63 -5.36 -5.14
CA GLN A 49 12.14 -6.71 -4.94
C GLN A 49 11.24 -7.48 -3.97
N GLY A 50 11.08 -8.77 -4.22
CA GLY A 50 10.48 -9.73 -3.29
C GLY A 50 11.44 -10.86 -2.91
N ASP A 51 11.10 -11.60 -1.85
CA ASP A 51 11.83 -12.79 -1.39
C ASP A 51 11.38 -14.11 -2.08
N SER A 52 10.30 -14.07 -2.85
CA SER A 52 9.78 -15.22 -3.61
C SER A 52 10.46 -15.37 -4.98
N PRO A 53 10.75 -16.59 -5.47
CA PRO A 53 11.32 -16.81 -6.81
C PRO A 53 10.38 -16.36 -7.95
N ASP A 54 9.06 -16.38 -7.74
CA ASP A 54 8.05 -15.98 -8.73
C ASP A 54 7.46 -14.58 -8.43
N TRP A 55 8.20 -13.74 -7.71
CA TRP A 55 7.67 -12.47 -7.19
C TRP A 55 7.24 -11.49 -8.30
N ASP A 56 7.95 -11.46 -9.43
CA ASP A 56 7.62 -10.56 -10.56
C ASP A 56 6.19 -10.83 -11.06
N LEU A 57 5.90 -12.10 -11.38
CA LEU A 57 4.57 -12.53 -11.81
C LEU A 57 3.52 -12.26 -10.73
N TRP A 58 3.88 -12.48 -9.47
CA TRP A 58 2.98 -12.31 -8.35
C TRP A 58 2.63 -10.83 -8.12
N VAL A 59 3.61 -9.93 -8.22
CA VAL A 59 3.42 -8.48 -8.13
C VAL A 59 2.52 -8.02 -9.26
N GLU A 60 2.76 -8.44 -10.50
CA GLU A 60 1.91 -8.06 -11.64
C GLU A 60 0.43 -8.44 -11.42
N GLN A 61 0.18 -9.65 -10.90
CA GLN A 61 -1.18 -10.13 -10.64
C GLN A 61 -1.89 -9.37 -9.50
N HIS A 62 -1.15 -8.88 -8.51
CA HIS A 62 -1.70 -8.30 -7.29
C HIS A 62 -1.43 -6.80 -7.14
N LEU A 63 -0.78 -6.17 -8.13
CA LEU A 63 -0.24 -4.82 -8.05
C LEU A 63 -1.26 -3.81 -7.55
N ALA A 64 -2.43 -3.76 -8.18
CA ALA A 64 -3.46 -2.78 -7.85
C ALA A 64 -3.93 -2.90 -6.38
N ILE A 65 -4.29 -4.12 -5.96
CA ILE A 65 -4.78 -4.38 -4.60
C ILE A 65 -3.69 -4.11 -3.55
N LEU A 66 -2.43 -4.44 -3.88
CA LEU A 66 -1.29 -4.20 -3.01
C LEU A 66 -1.00 -2.72 -2.82
N SER A 67 -0.94 -1.98 -3.93
CA SER A 67 -0.69 -0.55 -3.95
C SER A 67 -1.75 0.19 -3.15
N ASP A 68 -3.04 -0.12 -3.36
CA ASP A 68 -4.14 0.49 -2.61
C ASP A 68 -3.99 0.24 -1.10
N LYS A 69 -3.69 -1.01 -0.72
CA LYS A 69 -3.50 -1.36 0.70
C LYS A 69 -2.29 -0.67 1.31
N LEU A 70 -1.19 -0.59 0.57
CA LEU A 70 0.02 0.09 1.02
C LEU A 70 -0.24 1.58 1.24
N ILE A 71 -0.91 2.25 0.29
CA ILE A 71 -1.28 3.67 0.41
C ILE A 71 -2.15 3.90 1.64
N LEU A 72 -3.17 3.07 1.86
CA LEU A 72 -4.05 3.17 3.02
C LEU A 72 -3.30 2.92 4.34
N GLU A 73 -2.37 1.97 4.36
CA GLU A 73 -1.57 1.67 5.55
C GLU A 73 -0.60 2.81 5.88
N ILE A 74 0.06 3.40 4.87
CA ILE A 74 0.90 4.60 5.02
C ILE A 74 0.06 5.77 5.55
N ALA A 75 -1.13 5.99 4.98
CA ALA A 75 -2.03 7.05 5.42
C ALA A 75 -2.40 6.89 6.91
N ARG A 76 -2.77 5.66 7.32
CA ARG A 76 -3.06 5.34 8.72
C ARG A 76 -1.85 5.57 9.62
N HIS A 77 -0.66 5.11 9.21
CA HIS A 77 0.58 5.28 9.97
C HIS A 77 0.95 6.76 10.16
N ARG A 78 0.57 7.63 9.22
CA ARG A 78 0.77 9.09 9.29
C ARG A 78 -0.35 9.84 9.99
N GLY A 79 -1.39 9.15 10.47
CA GLY A 79 -2.56 9.80 11.06
C GLY A 79 -3.35 10.65 10.06
N LEU A 80 -3.18 10.39 8.76
CA LEU A 80 -4.06 10.96 7.74
C LEU A 80 -5.43 10.30 7.88
N PRO A 81 -6.53 11.04 7.69
CA PRO A 81 -7.84 10.41 7.64
C PRO A 81 -7.73 9.29 6.60
N ALA A 82 -8.00 8.05 7.03
CA ALA A 82 -8.21 6.98 6.08
C ALA A 82 -9.19 7.53 5.05
N LEU A 83 -8.98 7.28 3.76
CA LEU A 83 -10.00 7.52 2.75
C LEU A 83 -11.20 6.67 3.20
N GLU A 84 -12.05 7.25 4.05
CA GLU A 84 -13.24 6.61 4.53
C GLU A 84 -13.96 6.26 3.25
N SER A 85 -14.09 4.97 3.00
CA SER A 85 -14.90 4.46 1.90
C SER A 85 -16.16 5.28 1.92
N SER A 86 -16.39 6.10 0.88
CA SER A 86 -17.55 6.97 0.79
C SER A 86 -18.79 6.11 0.94
N HIS A 87 -19.24 5.94 2.17
CA HIS A 87 -20.53 5.38 2.48
C HIS A 87 -21.45 6.56 2.25
N PRO A 88 -22.29 6.56 1.20
CA PRO A 88 -23.29 7.58 1.12
C PRO A 88 -24.24 7.32 2.28
N ALA A 89 -24.07 8.08 3.37
CA ALA A 89 -25.11 8.28 4.35
C ALA A 89 -26.24 9.04 3.66
N PHE A 90 -27.02 8.35 2.83
CA PHE A 90 -28.34 8.79 2.43
C PHE A 90 -29.25 8.65 3.64
N ALA A 91 -29.10 9.59 4.58
CA ALA A 91 -30.15 9.94 5.51
C ALA A 91 -31.16 10.79 4.74
N PHE A 92 -32.07 10.14 4.00
CA PHE A 92 -33.33 10.78 3.65
C PHE A 92 -34.19 10.79 4.92
N ALA A 93 -34.17 11.91 5.63
CA ALA A 93 -35.23 12.27 6.55
C ALA A 93 -36.39 12.87 5.73
N SER A 94 -37.53 12.20 5.72
CA SER A 94 -38.87 12.78 5.58
C SER A 94 -39.90 11.79 6.10
#